data_AF-T2JJN8-F1
#
_entry.id   AF-T2JJN8-F1
#
_cell.length_a   1.000
_cell.length_b   1.000
_cell.length_c   1.000
_cell.angle_alpha   90.00
_cell.angle_beta   90.00
_cell.angle_gamma   90.00
#
_symmetry.space_group_name_H-M   'P 1'
#
loop_
_entity.id
_entity.type
_entity.pdbx_description
1 polymer ?
#
loop_
_entity_poly.entity_id
_entity_poly.type
_entity_poly.pdbx_seq_one_letter_code
_entity_poly.pdbx_strand_id
1 'polypeptide(L)'
;MVEKENLPYPVSIVLFTRYPDPGKVKTRLAWDIGDRTAANIHGVFMSKMLMILLREINGVNIIVNYTGIDYQTEMIQGFDPALVLDIKQGINSGVLSFIKQPSTSFGER
;
A
#
# COMPACT_ATOMS: atom_id res chain seq x y z
N MET A 1 17.52 15.30 -8.31
CA MET A 1 16.07 15.53 -8.21
C MET A 1 15.43 14.81 -9.37
N VAL A 2 14.49 13.89 -9.11
CA VAL A 2 13.73 13.23 -10.19
C VAL A 2 12.66 14.22 -10.65
N GLU A 3 12.60 14.52 -11.95
CA GLU A 3 11.50 15.32 -12.51
C GLU A 3 10.20 14.54 -12.32
N LYS A 4 9.20 15.20 -11.74
CA LYS A 4 7.91 14.58 -11.49
C LYS A 4 7.04 14.67 -12.74
N GLU A 5 6.36 13.58 -13.06
CA GLU A 5 5.39 13.56 -14.15
C GLU A 5 4.13 14.34 -13.73
N ASN A 6 3.74 15.31 -14.55
CA ASN A 6 2.48 16.04 -14.38
C ASN A 6 1.44 15.43 -15.32
N LEU A 7 0.36 14.92 -14.75
CA LEU A 7 -0.75 14.38 -15.54
C LEU A 7 -1.62 15.53 -16.10
N PRO A 8 -2.11 15.41 -17.34
CA PRO A 8 -2.92 16.47 -17.97
C PRO A 8 -4.34 16.58 -17.41
N TYR A 9 -4.73 15.69 -16.48
CA TYR A 9 -6.04 15.64 -15.83
C TYR A 9 -5.91 15.11 -14.40
N PRO A 10 -6.86 15.41 -13.50
CA PRO A 10 -6.88 14.84 -12.16
C PRO A 10 -7.10 13.33 -12.24
N VAL A 11 -6.23 12.56 -11.56
CA VAL A 11 -6.31 11.09 -11.51
C VAL A 11 -6.47 10.64 -10.07
N SER A 12 -7.40 9.69 -9.89
CA SER A 12 -7.56 8.98 -8.62
C SER A 12 -7.19 7.50 -8.82
N ILE A 13 -6.23 7.02 -8.04
CA ILE A 13 -5.80 5.62 -8.02
C ILE A 13 -6.38 4.96 -6.77
N VAL A 14 -7.12 3.88 -6.98
CA VAL A 14 -7.67 3.06 -5.91
C VAL A 14 -6.80 1.81 -5.76
N LEU A 15 -6.03 1.74 -4.68
CA LEU A 15 -5.14 0.62 -4.38
C LEU A 15 -5.81 -0.31 -3.37
N PHE A 16 -6.01 -1.57 -3.76
CA PHE A 16 -6.49 -2.61 -2.84
C PHE A 16 -5.31 -3.40 -2.29
N THR A 17 -5.27 -3.53 -0.98
CA THR A 17 -4.21 -4.30 -0.31
C THR A 17 -4.74 -5.02 0.93
N ARG A 18 -3.97 -6.01 1.37
CA ARG A 18 -4.15 -6.68 2.65
C ARG A 18 -2.91 -6.43 3.49
N TYR A 19 -3.09 -6.28 4.80
CA TYR A 19 -1.99 -6.20 5.75
C TYR A 19 -1.05 -7.42 5.57
N PRO A 20 0.29 -7.23 5.53
CA PRO A 20 1.28 -8.29 5.31
C PRO A 20 1.43 -9.23 6.52
N ASP A 21 0.35 -9.93 6.90
CA ASP A 21 0.37 -10.93 7.96
C ASP A 21 0.87 -12.29 7.41
N PRO A 22 1.94 -12.89 7.96
CA PRO A 22 2.42 -14.22 7.57
C PRO A 22 1.31 -15.28 7.57
N GLY A 23 1.23 -16.06 6.49
CA GLY A 23 0.21 -17.09 6.31
C GLY A 23 -1.17 -16.55 5.89
N LYS A 24 -1.35 -15.23 5.75
CA LYS A 24 -2.59 -14.60 5.24
C LYS A 24 -2.43 -13.92 3.89
N VAL A 25 -1.20 -13.65 3.46
CA VAL A 25 -0.89 -13.07 2.15
C VAL A 25 0.05 -13.99 1.37
N LYS A 26 -0.14 -14.01 0.04
CA LYS A 26 0.73 -14.74 -0.90
C LYS A 26 1.02 -16.19 -0.47
N THR A 27 0.02 -16.88 0.09
CA THR A 27 0.16 -18.24 0.66
C THR A 27 0.70 -19.27 -0.32
N ARG A 28 0.40 -19.11 -1.62
CA ARG A 28 0.98 -19.97 -2.66
C ARG A 28 2.47 -19.75 -2.87
N LEU A 29 2.94 -18.51 -2.78
CA LEU A 29 4.37 -18.20 -2.85
C LEU A 29 5.09 -18.67 -1.58
N ALA A 30 4.41 -18.57 -0.43
CA ALA A 30 4.95 -19.00 0.85
C ALA A 30 5.33 -20.49 0.90
N TRP A 31 4.75 -21.34 0.05
CA TRP A 31 5.14 -22.76 -0.07
C TRP A 31 6.60 -22.94 -0.46
N ASP A 32 7.14 -22.02 -1.26
CA ASP A 32 8.51 -22.11 -1.76
C ASP A 32 9.52 -21.35 -0.88
N ILE A 33 9.10 -20.26 -0.24
CA ILE A 33 10.01 -19.31 0.43
C ILE A 33 9.70 -19.04 1.91
N GLY A 34 8.64 -19.66 2.44
CA GLY A 34 8.14 -19.46 3.80
C GLY A 34 7.22 -18.25 3.96
N ASP A 35 6.28 -18.35 4.90
CA ASP A 35 5.24 -17.34 5.16
C ASP A 35 5.80 -15.95 5.47
N ARG A 36 6.85 -15.88 6.31
CA ARG A 36 7.46 -14.61 6.70
C ARG A 36 8.08 -13.91 5.50
N THR A 37 8.81 -14.64 4.67
CA THR A 37 9.45 -14.09 3.46
C THR A 37 8.40 -13.61 2.47
N ALA A 38 7.35 -14.40 2.24
CA ALA A 38 6.26 -14.04 1.34
C ALA A 38 5.49 -12.79 1.82
N ALA A 39 5.21 -12.68 3.11
CA ALA A 39 4.60 -11.49 3.71
C ALA A 39 5.49 -10.25 3.61
N ASN A 40 6.79 -10.39 3.88
CA ASN A 40 7.75 -9.30 3.72
C ASN A 40 7.82 -8.80 2.27
N ILE A 41 7.85 -9.71 1.29
CA ILE A 41 7.83 -9.36 -0.13
C ILE A 41 6.54 -8.60 -0.48
N HIS A 42 5.38 -9.05 0.02
CA HIS A 42 4.11 -8.34 -0.18
C HIS A 42 4.17 -6.91 0.39
N GLY A 43 4.68 -6.74 1.61
CA GLY A 43 4.89 -5.43 2.22
C GLY A 43 5.81 -4.52 1.41
N VAL A 44 6.96 -5.05 0.96
CA VAL A 44 7.92 -4.31 0.13
C VAL A 44 7.33 -3.91 -1.21
N PHE A 45 6.61 -4.81 -1.91
CA PHE A 45 5.98 -4.47 -3.18
C PHE A 45 4.96 -3.35 -3.03
N MET A 46 4.08 -3.46 -2.05
CA MET A 46 3.08 -2.42 -1.81
C MET A 46 3.73 -1.09 -1.45
N SER A 47 4.81 -1.13 -0.68
CA SER A 47 5.54 0.06 -0.28
C SER A 47 6.20 0.74 -1.48
N LYS A 48 6.90 -0.02 -2.32
CA LYS A 48 7.55 0.52 -3.52
C LYS A 48 6.53 1.11 -4.50
N MET A 49 5.41 0.43 -4.72
CA MET A 49 4.33 0.98 -5.56
C MET A 49 3.84 2.32 -5.03
N LEU A 50 3.53 2.41 -3.72
CA LEU A 50 3.03 3.66 -3.15
C LEU A 50 4.10 4.76 -3.15
N MET A 51 5.37 4.43 -2.86
CA MET A 51 6.48 5.39 -2.93
C MET A 51 6.65 5.98 -4.32
N ILE A 52 6.57 5.18 -5.39
CA ILE A 52 6.64 5.67 -6.77
C ILE A 52 5.51 6.68 -7.02
N LEU A 53 4.28 6.32 -6.63
CA LEU A 53 3.13 7.20 -6.81
C LEU A 53 3.25 8.53 -6.04
N LEU A 54 3.80 8.50 -4.81
CA LEU A 54 4.02 9.70 -3.99
C LEU A 54 5.23 10.53 -4.46
N ARG A 55 6.30 9.88 -4.93
CA ARG A 55 7.55 10.58 -5.21
C ARG A 55 7.63 11.07 -6.64
N GLU A 56 7.06 10.34 -7.59
CA GLU A 56 7.34 10.53 -9.02
C GLU A 56 6.15 11.14 -9.77
N ILE A 57 4.93 11.06 -9.24
CA ILE A 57 3.73 11.55 -9.93
C ILE A 57 3.08 12.68 -9.12
N ASN A 58 2.91 13.85 -9.75
CA ASN A 58 2.22 14.98 -9.13
C ASN A 58 0.71 14.93 -9.36
N GLY A 59 -0.06 15.41 -8.37
CA GLY A 59 -1.49 15.64 -8.53
C GLY A 59 -2.37 14.38 -8.56
N VAL A 60 -1.82 13.21 -8.24
CA VAL A 60 -2.60 11.97 -8.11
C VAL A 60 -3.23 11.90 -6.73
N ASN A 61 -4.53 11.60 -6.68
CA ASN A 61 -5.21 11.18 -5.46
C ASN A 61 -5.06 9.67 -5.29
N ILE A 62 -4.64 9.20 -4.13
CA ILE A 62 -4.43 7.80 -3.83
C ILE A 62 -5.35 7.38 -2.70
N ILE A 63 -6.16 6.34 -2.96
CA ILE A 63 -7.08 5.76 -1.99
C ILE A 63 -6.63 4.32 -1.73
N VAL A 64 -6.05 4.07 -0.56
CA VAL A 64 -5.60 2.74 -0.13
C VAL A 64 -6.74 2.05 0.62
N ASN A 65 -7.38 1.09 -0.03
CA ASN A 65 -8.36 0.20 0.56
C ASN A 65 -7.66 -1.01 1.16
N TYR A 66 -7.72 -1.16 2.48
CA TYR A 66 -6.97 -2.20 3.18
C TYR A 66 -7.86 -3.15 3.98
N THR A 67 -7.38 -4.38 4.16
CA THR A 67 -8.02 -5.44 4.97
C THR A 67 -6.99 -6.15 5.85
N GLY A 68 -7.44 -6.97 6.79
CA GLY A 68 -6.57 -7.88 7.55
C GLY A 68 -5.90 -7.26 8.77
N ILE A 69 -6.22 -6.00 9.10
CA ILE A 69 -5.83 -5.35 10.35
C ILE A 69 -6.87 -4.32 10.77
N ASP A 70 -6.95 -4.04 12.06
CA ASP A 70 -8.02 -3.21 12.61
C ASP A 70 -7.73 -1.72 12.59
N TYR A 71 -6.47 -1.35 12.82
CA TYR A 71 -6.07 0.04 12.96
C TYR A 71 -5.26 0.51 11.76
N GLN A 72 -5.61 1.68 11.23
CA GLN A 72 -4.89 2.32 10.12
C GLN A 72 -3.42 2.54 10.45
N THR A 73 -3.11 2.89 11.71
CA THR A 73 -1.74 3.12 12.16
C THR A 73 -0.88 1.87 11.99
N GLU A 74 -1.43 0.69 12.30
CA GLU A 74 -0.74 -0.58 12.14
C GLU A 74 -0.60 -0.95 10.67
N MET A 75 -1.63 -0.69 9.85
CA MET A 75 -1.53 -0.84 8.39
C MET A 75 -0.37 -0.02 7.83
N ILE A 76 -0.26 1.25 8.24
CA ILE A 76 0.81 2.14 7.80
C ILE A 76 2.16 1.64 8.31
N GLN A 77 2.26 1.22 9.57
CA GLN A 77 3.48 0.67 10.16
C GLN A 77 3.95 -0.63 9.49
N GLY A 78 3.04 -1.37 8.84
CA GLY A 78 3.38 -2.56 8.05
C GLY A 78 4.08 -2.28 6.72
N PHE A 79 4.19 -1.02 6.31
CA PHE A 79 4.97 -0.61 5.14
C PHE A 79 6.46 -0.41 5.45
N ASP A 80 7.25 -0.28 4.39
CA ASP A 80 8.66 0.10 4.47
C ASP A 80 8.84 1.40 5.28
N PRO A 81 9.81 1.47 6.20
CA PRO A 81 10.06 2.66 7.02
C PRO A 81 10.23 3.95 6.21
N ALA A 82 10.81 3.88 4.99
CA ALA A 82 10.97 5.05 4.13
C ALA A 82 9.61 5.59 3.66
N LEU A 83 8.67 4.71 3.32
CA LEU A 83 7.31 5.12 2.96
C LEU A 83 6.55 5.67 4.18
N VAL A 84 6.74 5.08 5.36
CA VAL A 84 6.13 5.61 6.59
C VAL A 84 6.60 7.04 6.86
N LEU A 85 7.89 7.31 6.62
CA LEU A 85 8.44 8.66 6.73
C LEU A 85 7.82 9.60 5.70
N ASP A 86 7.70 9.16 4.44
CA ASP A 86 7.09 9.94 3.36
C ASP A 86 5.64 10.35 3.70
N ILE A 87 4.85 9.40 4.19
CA ILE A 87 3.45 9.62 4.59
C ILE A 87 3.38 10.65 5.73
N LYS A 88 4.25 10.52 6.74
CA LYS A 88 4.29 11.44 7.90
C LYS A 88 4.73 12.85 7.50
N GLN A 89 5.62 12.96 6.51
CA GLN A 89 6.09 14.24 5.99
C GLN A 89 5.14 14.87 4.97
N GLY A 90 4.07 14.17 4.59
CA GLY A 90 3.14 14.64 3.56
C GLY A 90 3.82 14.75 2.18
N ILE A 91 4.73 13.84 1.85
CA ILE A 91 5.43 13.85 0.56
C ILE A 91 4.40 13.73 -0.57
N ASN A 92 4.27 14.85 -1.28
CA ASN A 92 3.55 15.11 -2.53
C ASN A 92 2.75 13.96 -3.16
N SER A 93 1.50 13.82 -2.75
CA SER A 93 0.38 13.46 -3.65
C SER A 93 -0.64 14.60 -3.64
N GLY A 94 -1.74 14.46 -4.38
CA GLY A 94 -2.97 15.18 -4.05
C GLY A 94 -3.50 14.68 -2.69
N VAL A 95 -4.63 13.97 -2.68
CA VAL A 95 -5.16 13.32 -1.48
C VAL A 95 -4.54 11.94 -1.29
N LEU A 96 -4.04 11.62 -0.09
CA LEU A 96 -3.75 10.24 0.32
C LEU A 96 -4.73 9.82 1.42
N SER A 97 -5.52 8.78 1.18
CA SER A 97 -6.47 8.25 2.16
C SER A 97 -6.30 6.76 2.35
N PHE A 98 -6.61 6.29 3.56
CA PHE A 98 -6.64 4.88 3.92
C PHE A 98 -8.04 4.52 4.39
N ILE A 99 -8.66 3.54 3.74
CA ILE A 99 -10.02 3.12 4.01
C ILE A 99 -9.99 1.63 4.38
N LYS A 100 -10.38 1.31 5.61
CA LYS A 100 -10.54 -0.08 6.04
C LYS A 100 -11.75 -0.67 5.32
N GLN A 101 -11.55 -1.79 4.66
CA GLN A 101 -12.62 -2.56 4.05
C GLN A 101 -13.13 -3.63 5.03
N PRO A 102 -14.45 -3.89 5.08
CA PRO A 102 -15.01 -4.97 5.89
C PRO A 102 -14.40 -6.30 5.48
N SER A 103 -14.06 -7.15 6.46
CA SER A 103 -13.42 -8.46 6.27
C SER A 103 -14.23 -9.41 5.37
N THR A 104 -15.54 -9.18 5.25
CA THR A 104 -16.50 -9.96 4.47
C THR A 104 -16.60 -9.56 3.00
N SER A 105 -15.88 -8.52 2.56
CA SER A 105 -16.10 -7.89 1.25
C SER A 105 -15.37 -8.56 0.08
N PHE A 106 -14.55 -9.58 0.33
CA PHE A 106 -13.86 -10.34 -0.72
C PHE A 106 -14.10 -11.84 -0.54
N GLY A 107 -15.19 -12.33 -1.15
CA GLY A 107 -15.32 -13.71 -1.60
C GLY A 107 -15.38 -14.79 -0.52
N GLU A 108 -16.41 -14.77 0.32
CA GLU A 108 -17.04 -16.03 0.73
C GLU A 108 -17.95 -16.48 -0.44
N ARG A 109 -17.41 -17.31 -1.32
CA ARG A 109 -18.15 -18.14 -2.26
C ARG A 109 -17.61 -19.56 -2.17
#